data_AF-A0A929PI74-F1
#
_entry.id   AF-A0A929PI74-F1
#
_cell.length_a   1.000
_cell.length_b   1.000
_cell.length_c   1.000
_cell.angle_alpha   90.00
_cell.angle_beta   90.00
_cell.angle_gamma   90.00
#
_symmetry.space_group_name_H-M   'P 1'
#
loop_
_entity.id
_entity.type
_entity.pdbx_description
1 polymer ?
#
loop_
_entity_poly.entity_id
_entity_poly.type
_entity_poly.pdbx_seq_one_letter_code
_entity_poly.pdbx_strand_id
1 'polypeptide(L)'
;DLRSIFYAPSKEEALEHFNTFKEKWRKDLPSAVNCLERSIDSCLTFFDFPEDEWISLRTTNIIERLNKEFKRRTKPMEIVAGEHACYRLLAFISLKMELHWRSNPVGKVHNNLPFFRELAYKKFTHKS
;
A
#
# COMPACT_ATOMS: atom_id res chain seq x y z
N ASP A 1 -0.79 5.62 18.91
CA ASP A 1 0.50 6.29 18.64
C ASP A 1 0.87 6.20 17.16
N LEU A 2 1.23 5.05 16.60
CA LEU A 2 1.62 4.95 15.18
C LEU A 2 0.54 5.45 14.21
N ARG A 3 -0.72 5.08 14.44
CA ARG A 3 -1.86 5.56 13.64
C ARG A 3 -2.00 7.09 13.69
N SER A 4 -1.68 7.71 14.82
CA SER A 4 -1.81 9.16 14.99
C SER A 4 -0.86 9.92 14.07
N ILE A 5 0.34 9.38 13.80
CA ILE A 5 1.32 9.94 12.86
C ILE A 5 0.72 10.00 11.45
N PHE A 6 0.24 8.88 10.93
CA PHE A 6 -0.23 8.77 9.55
C PHE A 6 -1.62 9.34 9.29
N TYR A 7 -2.41 9.59 10.34
CA TYR A 7 -3.77 10.14 10.25
C TYR A 7 -3.85 11.58 10.77
N ALA A 8 -2.71 12.23 10.98
CA ALA A 8 -2.64 13.65 11.27
C ALA A 8 -3.22 14.48 10.11
N PRO A 9 -3.77 15.68 10.40
CA PRO A 9 -4.30 16.58 9.37
C PRO A 9 -3.23 17.28 8.55
N SER A 10 -1.98 17.34 9.04
CA SER A 10 -0.85 17.95 8.34
C SER A 10 0.46 17.18 8.54
N LYS A 11 1.45 17.48 7.69
CA LYS A 11 2.79 16.89 7.76
C LYS A 11 3.52 17.33 9.03
N GLU A 12 3.33 18.58 9.44
CA GLU A 12 3.90 19.15 10.65
C GLU A 12 3.38 18.41 11.89
N GLU A 13 2.05 18.23 12.01
CA GLU A 13 1.45 17.49 13.13
C GLU A 13 1.85 16.01 13.12
N ALA A 14 1.98 15.39 11.94
CA ALA A 14 2.48 14.03 11.82
C ALA A 14 3.90 13.89 12.41
N LEU A 15 4.78 14.87 12.16
CA LEU A 15 6.14 14.90 12.70
C LEU A 15 6.17 15.13 14.21
N GLU A 16 5.29 15.97 14.75
CA GLU A 16 5.14 16.15 16.21
C GLU A 16 4.69 14.85 16.89
N HIS A 17 3.71 14.17 16.30
CA HIS A 17 3.28 12.85 16.77
C HIS A 17 4.40 11.81 16.65
N PHE A 18 5.21 11.87 15.59
CA PHE A 18 6.35 10.98 15.43
C PHE A 18 7.42 11.21 16.49
N ASN A 19 7.74 12.47 16.82
CA ASN A 19 8.68 12.79 17.90
C ASN A 19 8.19 12.28 19.26
N THR A 20 6.91 12.47 19.56
CA THR A 20 6.29 11.92 20.78
C THR A 20 6.35 10.39 20.81
N PHE A 21 6.05 9.74 19.68
CA PHE A 21 6.15 8.29 19.54
C PHE A 21 7.60 7.81 19.75
N LYS A 22 8.57 8.50 19.16
CA LYS A 22 10.00 8.20 19.29
C LYS A 22 10.42 8.24 20.74
N GLU A 23 10.19 9.35 21.45
CA GLU A 23 10.61 9.47 22.85
C GLU A 23 9.96 8.42 23.75
N LYS A 24 8.69 8.09 23.51
CA LYS A 24 7.98 7.05 24.27
C LYS A 24 8.53 5.64 24.04
N TRP A 25 8.78 5.28 22.78
CA TRP A 25 9.07 3.89 22.41
C TRP A 25 10.55 3.58 22.18
N ARG A 26 11.42 4.58 22.18
CA ARG A 26 12.86 4.40 21.90
C ARG A 26 13.56 3.50 22.92
N LYS A 27 13.10 3.50 24.18
CA LYS A 27 13.67 2.66 25.24
C LYS A 27 13.28 1.18 25.06
N ASP A 28 12.01 0.92 24.74
CA ASP A 28 11.46 -0.43 24.70
C ASP A 28 11.68 -1.10 23.33
N LEU A 29 11.61 -0.33 22.24
CA LEU A 29 11.64 -0.80 20.85
C LEU A 29 12.63 0.00 19.98
N PRO A 30 13.92 0.09 20.36
CA PRO A 30 14.90 0.95 19.68
C PRO A 30 15.07 0.60 18.19
N SER A 31 15.03 -0.68 17.82
CA SER A 31 15.18 -1.14 16.44
C SER A 31 14.02 -0.70 15.55
N ALA A 32 12.77 -0.83 16.04
CA ALA A 32 11.58 -0.43 15.30
C ALA A 32 11.51 1.09 15.12
N VAL A 33 11.86 1.84 16.18
CA VAL A 33 11.91 3.31 16.14
C VAL A 33 12.98 3.79 15.14
N ASN A 34 14.19 3.23 15.17
CA ASN A 34 15.25 3.58 14.23
C ASN A 34 14.88 3.25 12.77
N CYS A 35 14.14 2.15 12.54
CA CYS A 35 13.66 1.78 11.22
C CYS A 35 12.65 2.81 10.68
N LEU A 36 11.68 3.19 11.52
CA LEU A 36 10.69 4.20 11.16
C LEU A 36 11.35 5.57 10.95
N GLU A 37 12.28 5.96 11.82
CA GLU A 37 13.01 7.24 11.70
C GLU A 37 13.74 7.38 10.36
N ARG A 38 14.37 6.31 9.87
CA ARG A 38 15.06 6.33 8.56
C ARG A 38 14.12 6.46 7.37
N SER A 39 12.85 6.11 7.53
CA SER A 39 11.86 6.05 6.45
C SER A 39 10.74 7.06 6.58
N ILE A 40 10.69 7.84 7.67
CA ILE A 40 9.55 8.70 8.01
C ILE A 40 9.27 9.73 6.92
N ASP A 41 10.30 10.38 6.37
CA ASP A 41 10.14 11.39 5.32
C ASP A 41 9.49 10.81 4.06
N SER A 42 9.97 9.64 3.62
CA SER A 42 9.38 8.89 2.49
C SER A 42 7.95 8.45 2.80
N CYS A 43 7.70 8.02 4.04
CA CYS A 43 6.39 7.58 4.51
C CYS A 43 5.37 8.72 4.61
N LEU A 44 5.81 9.97 4.78
CA LEU A 44 4.96 11.16 4.86
C LEU A 44 4.87 11.94 3.53
N THR A 45 5.51 11.45 2.46
CA THR A 45 5.48 12.10 1.13
C THR A 45 4.06 12.17 0.54
N PHE A 46 3.11 11.34 1.01
CA PHE A 46 1.72 11.42 0.54
C PHE A 46 1.03 12.76 0.89
N PHE A 47 1.53 13.51 1.89
CA PHE A 47 1.03 14.85 2.21
C PHE A 47 1.27 15.87 1.10
N ASP A 48 2.23 15.60 0.19
CA ASP A 48 2.53 16.49 -0.93
C ASP A 48 1.50 16.35 -2.09
N PHE A 49 0.54 15.42 -1.96
CA PHE A 49 -0.55 15.15 -2.90
C PHE A 49 -1.89 15.74 -2.39
N PRO A 50 -2.93 15.86 -3.23
CA PRO A 50 -4.25 16.29 -2.78
C PRO A 50 -4.83 15.38 -1.69
N GLU A 51 -5.58 15.96 -0.75
CA GLU A 51 -6.15 15.25 0.42
C GLU A 51 -7.05 14.07 0.01
N ASP A 52 -7.77 14.22 -1.10
CA ASP A 52 -8.58 13.16 -1.71
C ASP A 52 -7.77 11.88 -2.00
N GLU A 53 -6.45 12.02 -2.21
CA GLU A 53 -5.56 10.90 -2.54
C GLU A 53 -4.89 10.26 -1.34
N TRP A 54 -4.85 10.94 -0.19
CA TRP A 54 -4.12 10.50 0.99
C TRP A 54 -4.57 9.12 1.46
N ILE A 55 -5.87 8.82 1.40
CA ILE A 55 -6.40 7.52 1.81
C ILE A 55 -5.77 6.37 1.02
N SER A 56 -5.58 6.57 -0.29
CA SER A 56 -5.02 5.57 -1.18
C SER A 56 -3.51 5.47 -1.03
N LEU A 57 -2.81 6.62 -1.00
CA LEU A 57 -1.36 6.68 -0.98
C LEU A 57 -0.74 6.27 0.36
N ARG A 58 -1.45 6.54 1.47
CA ARG A 58 -0.98 6.23 2.83
C ARG A 58 -0.89 4.74 3.13
N THR A 59 -1.67 3.90 2.46
CA THR A 59 -1.80 2.48 2.85
C THR A 59 -1.36 1.52 1.75
N THR A 60 -0.63 0.48 2.14
CA THR A 60 -0.18 -0.61 1.27
C THR A 60 -1.18 -1.77 1.18
N ASN A 61 -2.43 -1.58 1.63
CA ASN A 61 -3.46 -2.62 1.72
C ASN A 61 -3.65 -3.43 0.43
N ILE A 62 -3.61 -2.76 -0.73
CA ILE A 62 -3.80 -3.38 -2.04
C ILE A 62 -2.62 -4.31 -2.37
N ILE A 63 -1.39 -3.84 -2.12
CA ILE A 63 -0.15 -4.58 -2.34
C ILE A 63 -0.08 -5.77 -1.37
N GLU A 64 -0.42 -5.56 -0.11
CA GLU A 64 -0.47 -6.61 0.91
C GLU A 64 -1.50 -7.69 0.57
N ARG A 65 -2.67 -7.29 0.03
CA ARG A 65 -3.67 -8.24 -0.45
C ARG A 65 -3.16 -9.07 -1.62
N LEU A 66 -2.45 -8.47 -2.57
CA LEU A 66 -1.81 -9.19 -3.68
C LEU A 66 -0.79 -10.21 -3.16
N ASN A 67 0.12 -9.77 -2.28
CA ASN A 67 1.12 -10.64 -1.66
C ASN A 67 0.49 -11.78 -0.86
N LYS A 68 -0.61 -11.50 -0.15
CA LYS A 68 -1.38 -12.51 0.58
C LYS A 68 -1.99 -13.55 -0.36
N GLU A 69 -2.59 -13.13 -1.48
CA GLU A 69 -3.13 -14.06 -2.48
C GLU A 69 -2.03 -14.89 -3.15
N PHE A 70 -0.88 -14.27 -3.45
CA PHE A 70 0.29 -14.98 -3.95
C PHE A 70 0.76 -16.05 -2.96
N LYS A 71 1.00 -15.66 -1.71
CA LYS A 71 1.40 -16.58 -0.63
C LYS A 71 0.37 -17.68 -0.40
N ARG A 72 -0.92 -17.40 -0.50
CA ARG A 72 -1.98 -18.41 -0.33
C ARG A 72 -1.88 -19.53 -1.37
N ARG A 73 -1.47 -19.22 -2.60
CA ARG A 73 -1.36 -20.21 -3.69
C ARG A 73 -0.03 -20.94 -3.70
N THR A 74 1.04 -20.28 -3.28
CA THR A 74 2.37 -20.90 -3.20
C THR A 74 2.60 -21.66 -1.90
N LYS A 75 1.92 -21.33 -0.79
CA LYS A 75 2.06 -22.03 0.49
C LYS A 75 1.92 -23.57 0.42
N PRO A 76 0.96 -24.15 -0.33
CA PRO A 76 0.87 -25.61 -0.47
C PRO A 76 1.84 -26.19 -1.53
N MET A 77 2.54 -25.35 -2.30
CA MET A 77 3.51 -25.81 -3.29
C MET A 77 4.86 -25.99 -2.58
N GLU A 78 5.26 -27.24 -2.34
CA GLU A 78 6.58 -27.53 -1.74
C GLU A 78 7.73 -27.03 -2.61
N ILE A 79 7.58 -27.13 -3.94
CA ILE A 79 8.53 -26.63 -4.94
C ILE A 79 7.75 -25.97 -6.08
N VAL A 80 8.24 -24.82 -6.54
CA VAL A 80 7.81 -24.16 -7.76
C VAL A 80 8.73 -24.55 -8.91
N ALA A 81 8.19 -24.81 -10.09
CA ALA A 81 8.94 -25.27 -11.28
C ALA A 81 9.78 -24.14 -11.92
N GLY A 82 10.69 -23.55 -11.15
CA GLY A 82 11.57 -22.46 -11.55
C GLY A 82 10.92 -21.07 -11.54
N GLU A 83 11.74 -20.06 -11.82
CA GLU A 83 11.38 -18.65 -11.75
C GLU A 83 10.23 -18.26 -12.70
N HIS A 84 10.23 -18.78 -13.92
CA HIS A 84 9.15 -18.54 -14.88
C HIS A 84 7.78 -19.05 -14.40
N ALA A 85 7.75 -20.15 -13.63
CA ALA A 85 6.50 -20.63 -13.04
C ALA A 85 5.99 -19.65 -11.96
N CYS A 86 6.88 -19.08 -11.15
CA CYS A 86 6.53 -18.03 -10.19
C CYS A 86 5.94 -16.80 -10.88
N TYR A 87 6.58 -16.30 -11.94
CA TYR A 87 6.06 -15.14 -12.68
C TYR A 87 4.69 -15.42 -13.30
N ARG A 88 4.49 -16.62 -13.86
CA ARG A 88 3.17 -17.03 -14.38
C ARG A 88 2.10 -17.04 -13.30
N LEU A 89 2.41 -17.58 -12.12
CA LEU A 89 1.49 -17.57 -10.98
C LEU A 89 1.18 -16.15 -10.52
N LEU A 90 2.20 -15.30 -10.39
CA LEU A 90 2.01 -13.90 -10.00
C LEU A 90 1.14 -13.15 -11.01
N ALA A 91 1.45 -13.26 -12.31
CA ALA A 91 0.67 -12.65 -13.37
C ALA A 91 -0.79 -13.12 -13.36
N PHE A 92 -1.02 -14.43 -13.23
CA PHE A 92 -2.37 -14.98 -13.16
C PHE A 92 -3.15 -14.47 -11.95
N ILE A 93 -2.50 -14.32 -10.80
CA ILE A 93 -3.13 -13.77 -9.59
C ILE A 93 -3.49 -12.30 -9.78
N SER A 94 -2.56 -11.50 -10.30
CA SER A 94 -2.77 -10.08 -10.59
C SER A 94 -3.95 -9.89 -11.53
N LEU A 95 -3.99 -10.62 -12.65
CA LEU A 95 -5.10 -10.58 -13.62
C LEU A 95 -6.43 -10.99 -12.98
N LYS A 96 -6.45 -12.07 -12.18
CA LYS A 96 -7.67 -12.49 -11.49
C LYS A 96 -8.17 -11.43 -10.49
N MET A 97 -7.24 -10.80 -9.77
CA MET A 97 -7.58 -9.74 -8.81
C MET A 97 -8.12 -8.51 -9.54
N GLU A 98 -7.51 -8.10 -10.64
CA GLU A 98 -8.00 -7.01 -11.47
C GLU A 98 -9.43 -7.27 -11.97
N LEU A 99 -9.71 -8.46 -12.51
CA LEU A 99 -11.06 -8.84 -12.94
C LEU A 99 -12.06 -8.75 -11.79
N HIS A 100 -11.68 -9.21 -10.60
CA HIS A 100 -12.55 -9.09 -9.42
C HIS A 100 -12.79 -7.64 -9.02
N TRP A 101 -11.77 -6.78 -9.10
CA TRP A 101 -11.87 -5.36 -8.75
C TRP A 101 -12.73 -4.56 -9.71
N ARG A 102 -12.81 -4.98 -10.98
CA ARG A 102 -13.75 -4.40 -11.96
C ARG A 102 -15.21 -4.63 -11.55
N SER A 103 -15.52 -5.78 -10.95
CA SER A 103 -16.87 -6.09 -10.46
C SER A 103 -17.12 -5.62 -9.03
N ASN A 104 -16.08 -5.56 -8.19
CA ASN A 104 -16.14 -5.17 -6.78
C ASN A 104 -14.96 -4.23 -6.44
N PRO A 105 -15.15 -2.90 -6.54
CA PRO A 105 -14.09 -1.92 -6.30
C PRO A 105 -13.40 -2.11 -4.94
N VAL A 106 -12.09 -1.87 -4.90
CA VAL A 106 -11.28 -2.11 -3.70
C VAL A 106 -11.43 -0.98 -2.69
N GLY A 107 -11.87 -1.32 -1.48
CA GLY A 107 -11.86 -0.43 -0.32
C GLY A 107 -12.83 0.75 -0.42
N LYS A 108 -12.69 1.72 0.48
CA LYS A 108 -13.36 3.02 0.39
C LYS A 108 -12.60 3.96 -0.56
N VAL A 109 -11.97 3.43 -1.61
CA VAL A 109 -11.41 4.28 -2.66
C VAL A 109 -12.62 4.96 -3.27
N HIS A 110 -12.86 6.20 -2.84
CA HIS A 110 -13.86 7.03 -3.47
C HIS A 110 -13.50 7.05 -4.96
N ASN A 111 -14.48 7.17 -5.83
CA ASN A 111 -14.25 7.41 -7.25
C ASN A 111 -13.50 8.75 -7.50
N ASN A 112 -12.73 9.29 -6.55
CA ASN A 112 -12.26 10.67 -6.49
C ASN A 112 -10.81 10.86 -6.88
N LEU A 113 -10.02 9.80 -7.10
CA LEU A 113 -8.66 9.96 -7.60
C LEU A 113 -8.72 10.38 -9.09
N PRO A 114 -8.41 11.64 -9.44
CA PRO A 114 -8.54 12.13 -10.81
C PRO A 114 -7.62 11.35 -11.76
N PHE A 115 -6.44 10.95 -11.26
CA PHE A 115 -5.48 10.12 -11.99
C PHE A 115 -6.04 8.75 -12.40
N PHE A 116 -6.73 8.05 -11.49
CA PHE A 116 -7.35 6.76 -11.83
C PHE A 116 -8.57 6.92 -12.74
N ARG A 117 -9.32 8.03 -12.65
CA ARG A 117 -10.33 8.35 -13.66
C ARG A 117 -9.69 8.51 -15.03
N GLU A 118 -8.61 9.28 -15.15
CA GLU A 118 -7.94 9.51 -16.43
C GLU A 118 -7.32 8.23 -17.00
N LEU A 119 -6.68 7.40 -16.17
CA LEU A 119 -6.12 6.10 -16.59
C LEU A 119 -7.20 5.07 -16.96
N ALA A 120 -8.28 4.98 -16.18
CA ALA A 120 -9.40 4.09 -16.48
C ALA A 120 -10.10 4.50 -17.78
N TYR A 121 -10.21 5.80 -18.06
CA TYR A 121 -10.76 6.31 -19.31
C TYR A 121 -9.80 6.17 -20.50
N LYS A 122 -8.49 6.36 -20.30
CA LYS A 122 -7.55 6.45 -21.43
C LYS A 122 -6.83 5.15 -21.78
N LYS A 123 -6.49 4.23 -20.86
CA LYS A 123 -5.57 3.13 -21.23
C LYS A 123 -5.32 1.98 -20.22
N PHE A 124 -6.22 1.66 -19.28
CA PHE A 124 -6.01 0.44 -18.47
C PHE A 124 -6.52 -0.84 -19.14
N THR A 125 -7.47 -0.73 -20.07
CA THR A 125 -7.99 -1.87 -20.82
C THR A 125 -7.25 -1.98 -22.15
N HIS A 126 -6.45 -3.04 -22.31
CA HIS A 126 -6.22 -3.58 -23.65
C HIS A 126 -7.61 -3.73 -24.30
N LYS A 127 -7.87 -2.98 -25.38
CA LYS A 127 -9.00 -3.25 -26.25
C LYS A 127 -8.82 -4.69 -26.74
N SER A 128 -9.77 -5.54 -26.38
CA SER A 128 -9.89 -6.87 -26.96
C SER A 128 -10.17 -6.78 -28.45
#